data_AF-A0A3M1HUE2-F1
#
_entry.id   AF-A0A3M1HUE2-F1
#
_cell.length_a   1.000
_cell.length_b   1.000
_cell.length_c   1.000
_cell.angle_alpha   90.00
_cell.angle_beta   90.00
_cell.angle_gamma   90.00
#
_symmetry.space_group_name_H-M   'P 1'
#
loop_
_entity.id
_entity.type
_entity.pdbx_description
1 polymer ?
#
loop_
_entity_poly.entity_id
_entity_poly.type
_entity_poly.pdbx_seq_one_letter_code
_entity_poly.pdbx_strand_id
1 'polypeptide(L)'
;MSWSCKNTKEYLEKRLLGLEEVVEDEMAFQSHLSSCSHCQEELNENKSIEYGLQKGLGNIVQTLESPKIQVLMALEEEEKNESPRFQKPWRLAFWMILLMVLLLLPMAYLSLKIATKMVTEKKKSVYKAFHDLEGLAKQVPDIVDHYVQKNSAFPLTLSLSMTQDPWGKPYYLRNLHNERFLLYSFGPNGVDEKGKQDDIWIMLCKRGNIYVIEASSFPRPKN
;
A
#
# COMPACT_ATOMS: atom_id res chain seq x y z
N MET A 1 -25.79 -34.84 5.28
CA MET A 1 -24.79 -34.69 6.37
C MET A 1 -25.20 -33.50 7.23
N SER A 2 -24.96 -33.50 8.55
CA SER A 2 -25.31 -32.34 9.38
C SER A 2 -24.32 -31.19 9.15
N TRP A 3 -24.81 -30.04 8.67
CA TRP A 3 -24.00 -28.84 8.47
C TRP A 3 -23.47 -28.30 9.81
N SER A 4 -22.18 -27.94 9.87
CA SER A 4 -21.50 -27.54 11.11
C SER A 4 -21.09 -26.06 11.08
N CYS A 5 -20.88 -25.45 12.24
CA CYS A 5 -20.38 -24.07 12.34
C CYS A 5 -19.05 -23.88 11.59
N LYS A 6 -18.18 -24.90 11.57
CA LYS A 6 -16.92 -24.87 10.84
C LYS A 6 -17.15 -24.73 9.32
N ASN A 7 -18.11 -25.48 8.78
CA ASN A 7 -18.46 -25.41 7.36
C ASN A 7 -19.13 -24.08 7.01
N THR A 8 -19.98 -23.56 7.92
CA THR A 8 -20.60 -22.23 7.78
C THR A 8 -19.54 -21.14 7.72
N LYS A 9 -18.55 -21.19 8.61
CA LYS A 9 -17.45 -20.22 8.63
C LYS A 9 -16.61 -20.27 7.35
N GLU A 10 -16.18 -21.46 6.96
CA GLU A 10 -15.40 -21.65 5.73
C GLU A 10 -16.18 -21.18 4.48
N TYR A 11 -17.49 -21.39 4.46
CA TYR A 11 -18.34 -20.91 3.38
C TYR A 11 -18.53 -19.38 3.39
N LEU A 12 -18.76 -18.78 4.55
CA LEU A 12 -18.83 -17.32 4.69
C LEU A 12 -17.51 -16.66 4.26
N GLU A 13 -16.36 -17.26 4.58
CA GLU A 13 -15.04 -16.83 4.12
C GLU A 13 -14.92 -16.92 2.60
N LYS A 14 -15.28 -18.07 1.98
CA LYS A 14 -15.27 -18.22 0.50
C LYS A 14 -16.19 -17.22 -0.21
N ARG A 15 -17.37 -16.96 0.35
CA ARG A 15 -18.33 -15.98 -0.18
C ARG A 15 -17.81 -14.55 -0.08
N LEU A 16 -17.19 -14.18 1.05
CA LEU A 16 -16.47 -12.92 1.18
C LEU A 16 -15.27 -12.82 0.24
N LEU A 17 -14.70 -13.96 -0.18
CA LEU A 17 -13.60 -14.02 -1.13
C LEU A 17 -14.02 -13.91 -2.60
N GLY A 18 -15.32 -13.88 -2.91
CA GLY A 18 -15.80 -13.93 -4.29
C GLY A 18 -15.43 -15.24 -5.01
N LEU A 19 -15.01 -16.25 -4.25
CA LEU A 19 -14.67 -17.59 -4.73
C LEU A 19 -15.93 -18.47 -4.72
N GLU A 20 -17.03 -17.96 -5.28
CA GLU A 20 -18.30 -18.68 -5.32
C GLU A 20 -18.17 -19.93 -6.18
N GLU A 21 -17.84 -21.05 -5.54
CA GLU A 21 -18.21 -22.36 -6.03
C GLU A 21 -19.68 -22.61 -5.66
N VAL A 22 -20.48 -23.00 -6.65
CA VAL A 22 -21.88 -23.38 -6.46
C VAL A 22 -21.95 -24.46 -5.39
N VAL A 23 -22.56 -24.15 -4.25
CA VAL A 23 -22.71 -25.12 -3.16
C VAL A 23 -23.76 -26.15 -3.55
N GLU A 24 -23.39 -27.43 -3.53
CA GLU A 24 -24.35 -28.54 -3.68
C GLU A 24 -25.43 -28.56 -2.57
N ASP A 25 -25.19 -27.86 -1.46
CA ASP A 25 -25.95 -27.92 -0.20
C ASP A 25 -26.35 -26.53 0.37
N GLU A 26 -26.69 -25.55 -0.47
CA GLU A 26 -27.16 -24.21 -0.02
C GLU A 26 -28.35 -24.29 0.96
N MET A 27 -29.24 -25.27 0.80
CA MET A 27 -30.35 -25.49 1.74
C MET A 27 -29.88 -25.87 3.15
N ALA A 28 -28.79 -26.65 3.27
CA ALA A 28 -28.25 -27.06 4.56
C ALA A 28 -27.54 -25.90 5.27
N PHE A 29 -26.88 -25.03 4.51
CA PHE A 29 -26.32 -23.77 5.00
C PHE A 29 -27.41 -22.83 5.55
N GLN A 30 -28.48 -22.58 4.79
CA GLN A 30 -29.58 -21.71 5.21
C GLN A 30 -30.28 -22.25 6.47
N SER A 31 -30.50 -23.58 6.52
CA SER A 31 -31.07 -24.23 7.71
C SER A 31 -30.18 -24.04 8.94
N HIS A 32 -28.87 -24.23 8.82
CA HIS A 32 -27.94 -24.02 9.94
C HIS A 32 -27.91 -22.56 10.39
N LEU A 33 -27.79 -21.59 9.47
CA LEU A 33 -27.81 -20.15 9.77
C LEU A 33 -29.06 -19.73 10.54
N SER A 34 -30.23 -20.27 10.18
CA SER A 34 -31.49 -19.95 10.85
C SER A 34 -31.57 -20.47 12.30
N SER A 35 -30.73 -21.46 12.65
CA SER A 35 -30.74 -22.13 13.95
C SER A 35 -29.56 -21.78 14.85
N CYS A 36 -28.48 -21.22 14.30
CA CYS A 36 -27.25 -20.91 15.03
C CYS A 36 -27.05 -19.39 15.19
N SER A 37 -27.29 -18.87 16.40
CA SER A 37 -27.15 -17.45 16.71
C SER A 37 -25.74 -16.90 16.49
N HIS A 38 -24.71 -17.71 16.77
CA HIS A 38 -23.31 -17.31 16.59
C HIS A 38 -22.96 -17.06 15.12
N CYS A 39 -23.34 -17.99 14.23
CA CYS A 39 -23.11 -17.82 12.80
C CYS A 39 -23.97 -16.70 12.19
N GLN A 40 -25.12 -16.40 12.78
CA GLN A 40 -25.95 -15.27 12.38
C GLN A 40 -25.31 -13.91 12.74
N GLU A 41 -24.65 -13.84 13.90
CA GLU A 41 -23.87 -12.67 14.32
C GLU A 41 -22.66 -12.45 13.39
N GLU A 42 -21.88 -13.49 13.11
CA GLU A 42 -20.76 -13.42 12.15
C GLU A 42 -21.23 -12.95 10.75
N LEU A 43 -22.38 -13.44 10.27
CA LEU A 43 -22.96 -12.99 9.00
C LEU A 43 -23.33 -11.50 9.03
N ASN A 44 -23.87 -11.00 10.14
CA ASN A 44 -24.24 -9.59 10.28
C ASN A 44 -23.00 -8.69 10.36
N GLU A 45 -21.94 -9.10 11.06
CA GLU A 45 -20.66 -8.41 11.07
C GLU A 45 -20.08 -8.31 9.66
N ASN A 46 -20.07 -9.42 8.92
CA ASN A 46 -19.60 -9.46 7.54
C ASN A 46 -20.39 -8.51 6.62
N LYS A 47 -21.73 -8.49 6.73
CA LYS A 47 -22.57 -7.54 5.99
C LYS A 47 -22.29 -6.08 6.35
N SER A 48 -21.98 -5.79 7.61
CA SER A 48 -21.64 -4.43 8.05
C SER A 48 -20.33 -3.93 7.43
N ILE A 49 -19.33 -4.83 7.31
CA ILE A 49 -18.05 -4.55 6.67
C ILE A 49 -18.25 -4.33 5.16
N GLU A 50 -19.03 -5.19 4.50
CA GLU A 50 -19.35 -5.04 3.07
C GLU A 50 -20.05 -3.71 2.77
N TYR A 51 -21.05 -3.35 3.58
CA TYR A 51 -21.73 -2.06 3.45
C TYR A 51 -20.79 -0.87 3.66
N GLY A 52 -19.90 -0.95 4.65
CA GLY A 52 -18.87 0.07 4.91
C GLY A 52 -17.91 0.26 3.74
N LEU A 53 -17.48 -0.84 3.11
CA LEU A 53 -16.61 -0.83 1.94
C LEU A 53 -17.31 -0.28 0.70
N GLN A 54 -18.54 -0.73 0.39
CA GLN A 54 -19.32 -0.21 -0.74
C GLN A 54 -19.56 1.29 -0.62
N LYS A 55 -19.90 1.77 0.59
CA LYS A 55 -20.09 3.20 0.84
C LYS A 55 -18.79 4.01 0.69
N GLY A 56 -17.67 3.47 1.16
CA GLY A 56 -16.35 4.08 1.00
C GLY A 56 -15.91 4.19 -0.46
N LEU A 57 -16.09 3.11 -1.23
CA LEU A 57 -15.74 3.05 -2.65
C LEU A 57 -16.69 3.89 -3.53
N GLY A 58 -17.99 3.89 -3.25
CA GLY A 58 -18.97 4.71 -3.98
C GLY A 58 -18.65 6.20 -3.94
N ASN A 59 -18.16 6.69 -2.78
CA ASN A 59 -17.71 8.08 -2.65
C ASN A 59 -16.47 8.38 -3.50
N ILE A 60 -15.56 7.42 -3.66
CA ILE A 60 -14.34 7.58 -4.49
C ILE A 60 -14.72 7.59 -5.98
N VAL A 61 -15.61 6.69 -6.40
CA VAL A 61 -16.09 6.61 -7.80
C VAL A 61 -16.85 7.88 -8.19
N GLN A 62 -17.74 8.40 -7.34
CA GLN A 62 -18.42 9.67 -7.60
C GLN A 62 -17.47 10.87 -7.67
N THR A 63 -16.35 10.82 -6.96
CA THR A 63 -15.31 11.87 -7.04
C THR A 63 -14.55 11.79 -8.38
N LEU A 64 -14.38 10.58 -8.92
CA LEU A 64 -13.76 10.34 -10.23
C LEU A 64 -14.69 10.67 -11.40
N GLU A 65 -16.01 10.50 -11.26
CA GLU A 65 -17.00 10.90 -12.27
C GLU A 65 -17.33 12.41 -12.27
N SER A 66 -16.61 13.22 -11.49
CA SER A 66 -16.87 14.66 -11.44
C SER A 66 -16.61 15.35 -12.79
N PRO A 67 -17.35 16.43 -13.12
CA PRO A 67 -17.29 17.14 -14.40
C PRO A 67 -15.90 17.72 -14.75
N LYS A 68 -14.93 17.66 -13.84
CA LYS A 68 -13.54 18.05 -14.10
C LYS A 68 -12.89 17.22 -15.22
N ILE A 69 -13.23 15.93 -15.36
CA ILE A 69 -12.64 15.10 -16.43
C ILE A 69 -13.21 15.50 -17.80
N GLN A 70 -14.49 15.84 -17.89
CA GLN A 70 -15.11 16.32 -19.13
C GLN A 70 -14.58 17.71 -19.53
N VAL A 71 -14.33 18.60 -18.56
CA VAL A 71 -13.71 19.90 -18.80
C VAL A 71 -12.24 19.74 -19.25
N LEU A 72 -11.50 18.78 -18.68
CA LEU A 72 -10.13 18.48 -19.11
C LEU A 72 -10.08 17.95 -20.55
N MET A 73 -11.00 17.05 -20.93
CA MET A 73 -11.07 16.54 -22.30
C MET A 73 -11.50 17.62 -23.30
N ALA A 74 -12.43 18.51 -22.92
CA ALA A 74 -12.85 19.63 -23.77
C ALA A 74 -11.73 20.68 -23.96
N LEU A 75 -10.92 20.93 -22.92
CA LEU A 75 -9.76 21.82 -23.01
C LEU A 75 -8.65 21.24 -23.90
N GLU A 76 -8.42 19.92 -23.86
CA GLU A 76 -7.49 19.25 -24.80
C GLU A 76 -7.98 19.32 -26.25
N GLU A 77 -9.29 19.31 -26.49
CA GLU A 77 -9.87 19.40 -27.83
C GLU A 77 -9.82 20.82 -28.41
N GLU A 78 -9.92 21.86 -27.57
CA GLU A 78 -9.72 23.26 -27.96
C GLU A 78 -8.25 23.55 -28.30
N GLU A 79 -7.29 23.03 -27.52
CA GLU A 79 -5.86 23.22 -27.76
C GLU A 79 -5.39 22.60 -29.10
N LYS A 80 -6.10 21.59 -29.59
CA LYS A 80 -5.82 20.92 -30.87
C LYS A 80 -6.35 21.66 -32.11
N ASN A 81 -7.33 22.56 -31.92
CA ASN A 81 -7.97 23.30 -33.02
C ASN A 81 -7.43 24.72 -33.20
N GLU A 82 -6.60 25.23 -32.28
CA GLU A 82 -5.88 26.48 -32.50
C GLU A 82 -4.69 26.27 -33.46
N SER A 83 -4.93 26.56 -34.74
CA SER A 83 -3.87 26.62 -35.74
C SER A 83 -2.72 27.55 -35.29
N PRO A 84 -1.45 27.13 -35.37
CA PRO A 84 -0.34 27.92 -34.85
C PRO A 84 -0.04 29.12 -35.75
N ARG A 85 -0.62 30.29 -35.44
CA ARG A 85 -0.32 31.56 -36.14
C ARG A 85 0.92 32.30 -35.61
N PHE A 86 1.70 31.73 -34.70
CA PHE A 86 2.92 32.36 -34.16
C PHE A 86 4.20 31.59 -34.50
N GLN A 87 4.53 31.49 -35.79
CA GLN A 87 5.87 31.11 -36.21
C GLN A 87 6.81 32.32 -36.10
N LYS A 88 7.56 32.44 -34.98
CA LYS A 88 8.97 32.94 -34.91
C LYS A 88 9.58 33.20 -33.52
N PRO A 89 8.87 33.29 -32.36
CA PRO A 89 9.56 33.50 -31.07
C PRO A 89 10.08 32.21 -30.40
N TRP A 90 9.58 31.04 -30.81
CA TRP A 90 9.90 29.75 -30.14
C TRP A 90 11.37 29.37 -30.18
N ARG A 91 12.10 29.77 -31.23
CA ARG A 91 13.55 29.50 -31.32
C ARG A 91 14.31 30.26 -30.22
N LEU A 92 13.95 31.51 -29.94
CA LEU A 92 14.58 32.29 -28.87
C LEU A 92 14.23 31.70 -27.50
N ALA A 93 12.98 31.34 -27.27
CA ALA A 93 12.57 30.67 -26.04
C ALA A 93 13.32 29.35 -25.83
N PHE A 94 13.47 28.53 -26.87
CA PHE A 94 14.22 27.28 -26.81
C PHE A 94 15.69 27.51 -26.44
N TRP A 95 16.37 28.49 -27.07
CA TRP A 95 17.75 28.82 -26.73
C TRP A 95 17.90 29.36 -25.30
N MET A 96 16.96 30.17 -24.83
CA MET A 96 16.94 30.66 -23.45
C MET A 96 16.75 29.54 -22.44
N ILE A 97 15.84 28.60 -22.70
CA ILE A 97 15.62 27.41 -21.86
C ILE A 97 16.89 26.54 -21.86
N LEU A 98 17.49 26.30 -23.03
CA LEU A 98 18.71 25.51 -23.15
C LEU A 98 19.86 26.13 -22.36
N LEU A 99 20.07 27.45 -22.47
CA LEU A 99 21.08 28.19 -21.72
C LEU A 99 20.84 28.07 -20.20
N MET A 100 19.58 28.23 -19.76
CA MET A 100 19.20 28.10 -18.36
C MET A 100 19.51 26.70 -17.81
N VAL A 101 19.16 25.64 -18.55
CA VAL A 101 19.48 24.25 -18.19
C VAL A 101 21.00 24.05 -18.09
N LEU A 102 21.76 24.60 -19.05
CA LEU A 102 23.22 24.50 -19.09
C LEU A 102 23.90 25.20 -17.89
N LEU A 103 23.31 26.30 -17.40
CA LEU A 103 23.75 26.99 -16.18
C LEU A 103 23.34 26.27 -14.89
N LEU A 104 22.22 25.55 -14.88
CA LEU A 104 21.75 24.81 -13.71
C LEU A 104 22.50 23.48 -13.50
N LEU A 105 22.95 22.82 -14.57
CA LEU A 105 23.72 21.56 -14.49
C LEU A 105 24.97 21.64 -13.59
N PRO A 106 25.88 22.62 -13.71
CA PRO A 106 27.05 22.71 -12.82
C PRO A 106 26.66 22.99 -11.37
N MET A 107 25.61 23.76 -11.12
CA MET A 107 25.09 24.01 -9.78
C MET A 107 24.53 22.72 -9.14
N ALA A 108 23.80 21.91 -9.90
CA ALA A 108 23.32 20.61 -9.46
C ALA A 108 24.46 19.61 -9.22
N TYR A 109 25.49 19.63 -10.07
CA TYR A 109 26.69 18.81 -9.88
C TYR A 109 27.45 19.20 -8.60
N LEU A 110 27.64 20.50 -8.35
CA LEU A 110 28.29 21.00 -7.15
C LEU A 110 27.51 20.65 -5.88
N SER A 111 26.18 20.81 -5.89
CA SER A 111 25.34 20.46 -4.74
C SER A 111 25.42 18.96 -4.42
N LEU A 112 25.39 18.09 -5.44
CA LEU A 112 25.57 16.65 -5.27
C LEU A 112 26.96 16.29 -4.72
N LYS A 113 28.00 16.97 -5.21
CA LYS A 113 29.38 16.78 -4.73
C LYS A 113 29.55 17.20 -3.26
N ILE A 114 28.86 18.26 -2.82
CA ILE A 114 28.84 18.69 -1.42
C ILE A 114 28.06 17.67 -0.57
N ALA A 115 26.89 17.23 -1.03
CA ALA A 115 26.07 16.25 -0.32
C ALA A 115 26.81 14.92 -0.12
N THR A 116 27.49 14.42 -1.16
CA THR A 116 28.30 13.19 -1.06
C THR A 116 29.46 13.33 -0.07
N LYS A 117 30.14 14.48 -0.04
CA LYS A 117 31.14 14.75 1.01
C LYS A 117 30.54 14.69 2.41
N MET A 118 29.41 15.36 2.67
CA MET A 118 28.75 15.31 3.98
C MET A 118 28.31 13.91 4.38
N VAL A 119 27.81 13.11 3.43
CA VAL A 119 27.43 11.71 3.68
C VAL A 119 28.65 10.86 3.99
N THR A 120 29.78 11.04 3.30
CA THR A 120 31.01 10.29 3.61
C THR A 120 31.60 10.66 4.96
N GLU A 121 31.54 11.93 5.37
CA GLU A 121 31.95 12.36 6.71
C GLU A 121 31.02 11.82 7.80
N LYS A 122 29.70 11.86 7.60
CA LYS A 122 28.75 11.23 8.52
C LYS A 122 28.89 9.72 8.57
N LYS A 123 29.20 9.06 7.44
CA LYS A 123 29.48 7.62 7.42
C LYS A 123 30.72 7.31 8.26
N LYS A 124 31.79 8.11 8.19
CA LYS A 124 32.96 7.94 9.06
C LYS A 124 32.63 8.12 10.54
N SER A 125 31.79 9.11 10.91
CA SER A 125 31.40 9.28 12.31
C SER A 125 30.50 8.16 12.82
N VAL A 126 29.56 7.68 12.00
CA VAL A 126 28.69 6.55 12.31
C VAL A 126 29.47 5.25 12.41
N TYR A 127 30.41 4.98 11.51
CA TYR A 127 31.26 3.78 11.59
C TYR A 127 32.15 3.80 12.84
N LYS A 128 32.67 4.98 13.23
CA LYS A 128 33.42 5.13 14.48
C LYS A 128 32.53 4.82 15.70
N ALA A 129 31.32 5.40 15.74
CA ALA A 129 30.35 5.12 16.80
C ALA A 129 29.92 3.64 16.85
N PHE A 130 29.73 3.00 15.69
CA PHE A 130 29.41 1.57 15.60
C PHE A 130 30.56 0.69 16.09
N HIS A 131 31.81 1.02 15.74
CA HIS A 131 32.97 0.27 16.16
C HIS A 131 33.24 0.41 17.68
N ASP A 132 32.92 1.58 18.26
CA ASP A 132 32.96 1.81 19.71
C ASP A 132 31.84 1.02 20.42
N LEU A 133 30.66 0.88 19.80
CA LEU A 133 29.54 0.07 20.30
C LEU A 133 29.78 -1.43 20.15
N GLU A 134 30.47 -1.89 19.11
CA GLU A 134 30.82 -3.30 18.91
C GLU A 134 31.86 -3.78 19.94
N GLY A 135 32.71 -2.87 20.43
CA GLY A 135 33.56 -3.10 21.60
C GLY A 135 32.78 -3.27 22.90
N LEU A 136 31.67 -2.54 23.07
CA LEU A 136 30.75 -2.66 24.21
C LEU A 136 29.85 -3.91 24.11
N ALA A 137 29.44 -4.31 22.89
CA ALA A 137 28.60 -5.48 22.66
C ALA A 137 29.33 -6.80 22.97
N LYS A 138 30.67 -6.84 22.88
CA LYS A 138 31.48 -7.98 23.32
C LYS A 138 31.56 -8.15 24.85
N GLN A 139 31.01 -7.22 25.64
CA GLN A 139 31.01 -7.27 27.11
C GLN A 139 29.65 -7.55 27.74
N VAL A 140 28.61 -7.84 26.95
CA VAL A 140 27.28 -8.21 27.48
C VAL A 140 26.96 -9.66 27.09
N PRO A 141 27.11 -10.63 28.00
CA PRO A 141 26.67 -12.00 27.75
C PRO A 141 25.14 -12.14 27.92
N ASP A 142 24.56 -12.97 27.07
CA ASP A 142 23.42 -13.88 27.30
C ASP A 142 22.00 -13.36 27.66
N ILE A 143 21.74 -12.06 27.77
CA ILE A 143 20.38 -11.61 28.18
C ILE A 143 19.40 -11.47 26.99
N VAL A 144 19.88 -11.29 25.76
CA VAL A 144 19.01 -10.94 24.62
C VAL A 144 18.38 -12.16 23.93
N ASP A 145 19.03 -13.33 23.98
CA ASP A 145 18.49 -14.53 23.34
C ASP A 145 17.26 -15.10 24.07
N HIS A 146 17.02 -14.73 25.34
CA HIS A 146 15.86 -15.21 26.08
C HIS A 146 14.57 -14.38 25.88
N TYR A 147 14.66 -13.19 25.27
CA TYR A 147 13.49 -12.31 25.07
C TYR A 147 12.95 -12.25 23.64
N VAL A 148 13.78 -12.58 22.63
CA VAL A 148 13.38 -12.50 21.21
C VAL A 148 12.62 -13.74 20.73
N GLN A 149 12.69 -14.86 21.46
CA GLN A 149 12.05 -16.11 21.05
C GLN A 149 10.57 -16.25 21.42
N LYS A 150 9.97 -15.29 22.14
CA LYS A 150 8.60 -15.45 22.70
C LYS A 150 7.48 -14.71 21.98
N ASN A 151 7.77 -13.84 21.02
CA ASN A 151 6.76 -13.16 20.19
C ASN A 151 7.03 -13.39 18.71
N SER A 152 7.01 -14.67 18.31
CA SER A 152 6.93 -15.06 16.91
C SER A 152 5.68 -14.42 16.28
N ALA A 153 5.95 -13.57 15.30
CA ALA A 153 4.97 -13.00 14.40
C ALA A 153 4.03 -14.09 13.86
N PHE A 154 2.77 -14.04 14.27
CA PHE A 154 1.70 -14.62 13.47
C PHE A 154 1.37 -13.62 12.37
N PRO A 155 1.52 -13.96 11.08
CA PRO A 155 0.89 -13.20 10.03
C PRO A 155 -0.62 -13.32 10.27
N LEU A 156 -1.24 -12.23 10.73
CA LEU A 156 -2.69 -12.12 10.66
C LEU A 156 -3.00 -11.89 9.18
N THR A 157 -3.17 -12.97 8.43
CA THR A 157 -3.61 -12.93 7.04
C THR A 157 -5.07 -12.49 7.03
N LEU A 158 -5.29 -11.19 7.24
CA LEU A 158 -6.55 -10.56 6.86
C LEU A 158 -6.59 -10.62 5.34
N SER A 159 -7.24 -11.66 4.81
CA SER A 159 -7.58 -11.71 3.40
C SER A 159 -8.60 -10.59 3.16
N LEU A 160 -8.10 -9.38 2.85
CA LEU A 160 -8.89 -8.42 2.09
C LEU A 160 -9.07 -9.02 0.69
N SER A 161 -9.93 -10.02 0.58
CA SER A 161 -10.18 -10.80 -0.62
C SER A 161 -10.50 -9.98 -1.84
N MET A 162 -11.08 -8.81 -1.62
CA MET A 162 -11.60 -7.96 -2.69
C MET A 162 -10.62 -6.88 -3.14
N THR A 163 -9.52 -6.68 -2.43
CA THR A 163 -8.46 -5.78 -2.90
C THR A 163 -7.25 -6.62 -3.24
N GLN A 164 -7.18 -7.03 -4.50
CA GLN A 164 -5.92 -7.42 -5.10
C GLN A 164 -5.10 -6.14 -5.34
N ASP A 165 -3.78 -6.28 -5.30
CA ASP A 165 -2.90 -5.23 -5.78
C ASP A 165 -3.03 -5.07 -7.32
N PRO A 166 -2.37 -4.07 -7.93
CA PRO A 166 -2.42 -3.86 -9.38
C PRO A 166 -1.94 -5.05 -10.22
N TRP A 167 -1.28 -6.06 -9.62
CA TRP A 167 -0.80 -7.27 -10.28
C TRP A 167 -1.63 -8.51 -9.94
N GLY A 168 -2.80 -8.35 -9.30
CA GLY A 168 -3.69 -9.45 -8.98
C GLY A 168 -3.30 -10.26 -7.74
N LYS A 169 -2.37 -9.76 -6.90
CA LYS A 169 -1.89 -10.47 -5.71
C LYS A 169 -2.57 -9.97 -4.43
N PRO A 170 -2.72 -10.83 -3.40
CA PRO A 170 -3.30 -10.41 -2.13
C PRO A 170 -2.36 -9.47 -1.37
N TYR A 171 -2.94 -8.48 -0.67
CA TYR A 171 -2.22 -7.73 0.34
C TYR A 171 -2.09 -8.55 1.64
N TYR A 172 -0.98 -8.36 2.34
CA TYR A 172 -0.68 -8.93 3.65
C TYR A 172 -0.76 -7.83 4.71
N LEU A 173 -1.29 -8.15 5.90
CA LEU A 173 -1.32 -7.23 7.03
C LEU A 173 -0.35 -7.69 8.13
N ARG A 174 0.49 -6.77 8.61
CA ARG A 174 1.42 -6.98 9.72
C ARG A 174 1.17 -5.95 10.82
N ASN A 175 0.96 -6.41 12.04
CA ASN A 175 0.87 -5.51 13.20
C ASN A 175 2.28 -5.05 13.60
N LEU A 176 2.49 -3.73 13.70
CA LEU A 176 3.78 -3.11 14.05
C LEU A 176 3.85 -2.60 15.52
N HIS A 177 2.83 -2.89 16.34
CA HIS A 177 2.59 -2.35 17.68
C HIS A 177 2.08 -0.89 17.71
N ASN A 178 1.53 -0.45 18.85
CA ASN A 178 0.92 0.88 19.06
C ASN A 178 -0.22 1.23 18.08
N GLU A 179 -1.13 0.28 17.85
CA GLU A 179 -2.25 0.43 16.92
C GLU A 179 -1.85 0.82 15.48
N ARG A 180 -0.61 0.51 15.10
CA ARG A 180 -0.10 0.65 13.74
C ARG A 180 -0.09 -0.71 13.03
N PHE A 181 -0.59 -0.70 11.81
CA PHE A 181 -0.66 -1.85 10.94
C PHE A 181 0.04 -1.52 9.63
N LEU A 182 0.78 -2.47 9.08
CA LEU A 182 1.43 -2.39 7.78
C LEU A 182 0.70 -3.31 6.83
N LEU A 183 0.03 -2.74 5.84
CA LEU A 183 -0.52 -3.46 4.71
C LEU A 183 0.55 -3.48 3.61
N TYR A 184 0.92 -4.63 3.06
CA TYR A 184 1.99 -4.73 2.07
C TYR A 184 1.72 -5.80 1.00
N SER A 185 2.28 -5.63 -0.20
CA SER A 185 2.27 -6.61 -1.28
C SER A 185 3.65 -6.71 -1.96
N PHE A 186 4.02 -7.92 -2.37
CA PHE A 186 5.35 -8.30 -2.89
C PHE A 186 5.55 -8.03 -4.39
N GLY A 187 4.82 -7.07 -4.95
CA GLY A 187 4.95 -6.71 -6.35
C GLY A 187 4.74 -7.87 -7.35
N PRO A 188 5.10 -7.71 -8.63
CA PRO A 188 4.91 -8.73 -9.65
C PRO A 188 5.85 -9.93 -9.49
N ASN A 189 7.05 -9.76 -8.92
CA ASN A 189 8.01 -10.85 -8.72
C ASN A 189 7.62 -11.80 -7.57
N GLY A 190 6.78 -11.35 -6.62
CA GLY A 190 6.33 -12.15 -5.49
C GLY A 190 7.42 -12.38 -4.44
N VAL A 191 8.48 -11.58 -4.48
CA VAL A 191 9.61 -11.65 -3.55
C VAL A 191 9.50 -10.49 -2.58
N ASP A 192 9.56 -10.75 -1.28
CA ASP A 192 9.63 -9.69 -0.27
C ASP A 192 10.95 -8.92 -0.38
N GLU A 193 10.92 -7.75 -1.00
CA GLU A 193 12.06 -6.85 -1.08
C GLU A 193 12.10 -5.82 0.06
N LYS A 194 11.27 -6.02 1.09
CA LYS A 194 11.14 -5.17 2.28
C LYS A 194 10.74 -3.73 1.94
N GLY A 195 9.82 -3.56 0.99
CA GLY A 195 9.31 -2.25 0.59
C GLY A 195 10.23 -1.51 -0.39
N LYS A 196 11.09 -2.25 -1.10
CA LYS A 196 11.93 -1.72 -2.19
C LYS A 196 11.29 -2.03 -3.54
N GLN A 197 11.69 -1.27 -4.56
CA GLN A 197 11.27 -1.42 -5.95
C GLN A 197 9.75 -1.44 -6.13
N ASP A 198 9.21 -2.62 -6.43
CA ASP A 198 7.84 -2.82 -6.88
C ASP A 198 6.91 -3.26 -5.74
N ASP A 199 7.44 -3.35 -4.51
CA ASP A 199 6.65 -3.63 -3.32
C ASP A 199 5.73 -2.45 -2.98
N ILE A 200 4.45 -2.75 -2.74
CA ILE A 200 3.50 -1.79 -2.20
C ILE A 200 3.50 -1.93 -0.69
N TRP A 201 3.54 -0.80 0.02
CA TRP A 201 3.27 -0.80 1.45
C TRP A 201 2.47 0.44 1.86
N ILE A 202 1.52 0.24 2.76
CA ILE A 202 0.59 1.24 3.29
C ILE A 202 0.60 1.09 4.81
N MET A 203 0.94 2.16 5.51
CA MET A 203 0.91 2.20 6.96
C MET A 203 -0.45 2.74 7.41
N LEU A 204 -1.18 1.93 8.16
CA LEU A 204 -2.46 2.26 8.76
C LEU A 204 -2.24 2.54 10.24
N CYS A 205 -2.78 3.65 10.72
CA CYS A 205 -2.73 4.04 12.12
C CYS A 205 -4.15 4.21 12.64
N LYS A 206 -4.49 3.53 13.74
CA LYS A 206 -5.80 3.68 14.36
C LYS A 206 -5.85 5.02 15.10
N ARG A 207 -6.92 5.80 14.89
CA ARG A 207 -7.21 7.03 15.63
C ARG A 207 -8.66 7.00 16.08
N GLY A 208 -8.91 6.56 17.31
CA GLY A 208 -10.26 6.29 17.79
C GLY A 208 -10.85 5.06 17.10
N ASN A 209 -12.01 5.21 16.46
CA ASN A 209 -12.72 4.12 15.77
C ASN A 209 -12.45 4.06 14.25
N ILE A 210 -11.49 4.85 13.76
CA ILE A 210 -11.14 4.90 12.33
C ILE A 210 -9.66 4.56 12.10
N TYR A 211 -9.38 3.95 10.96
CA TYR A 211 -8.02 3.74 10.47
C TYR A 211 -7.66 4.84 9.47
N VAL A 212 -6.50 5.45 9.66
CA VAL A 212 -5.99 6.53 8.80
C VAL A 212 -4.70 6.04 8.12
N ILE A 213 -4.56 6.32 6.83
CA ILE A 213 -3.32 6.06 6.09
C ILE A 213 -2.28 7.11 6.54
N GLU A 214 -1.22 6.67 7.20
CA GLU A 214 -0.14 7.53 7.69
C GLU A 214 0.98 7.68 6.65
N ALA A 215 1.26 6.63 5.89
CA ALA A 215 2.26 6.62 4.83
C ALA A 215 1.93 5.56 3.77
N SER A 216 2.35 5.79 2.53
CA SER A 216 2.22 4.80 1.46
C SER A 216 3.38 4.90 0.47
N SER A 217 3.72 3.75 -0.11
CA SER A 217 4.65 3.61 -1.23
C SER A 217 3.93 2.88 -2.34
N PHE A 218 3.84 3.53 -3.49
CA PHE A 218 3.38 2.92 -4.73
C PHE A 218 4.54 2.99 -5.73
N PRO A 219 4.88 1.89 -6.41
CA PRO A 219 5.86 1.96 -7.48
C PRO A 219 5.35 2.92 -8.55
N ARG A 220 6.27 3.74 -9.08
CA ARG A 220 5.97 4.54 -10.26
C ARG A 220 5.92 3.60 -11.46
N PRO A 221 4.91 3.71 -12.34
CA PRO A 221 4.94 2.97 -13.60
C PRO A 221 6.25 3.31 -14.33
N LYS A 222 7.03 2.29 -14.69
CA LYS A 222 8.15 2.46 -15.61
C LYS A 222 7.54 2.69 -17.00
N ASN A 223 7.55 3.94 -17.45
CA ASN A 223 7.32 4.28 -18.85
C ASN A 223 8.42 3.68 -19.73
#